data_AF-F4SB03-F1
#
_entry.id   AF-F4SB03-F1
#
_cell.length_a   1.000
_cell.length_b   1.000
_cell.length_c   1.000
_cell.angle_alpha   90.00
_cell.angle_beta   90.00
_cell.angle_gamma   90.00
#
_symmetry.space_group_name_H-M   'P 1'
#
loop_
_entity.id
_entity.type
_entity.pdbx_description
1 polymer ?
#
loop_
_entity_poly.entity_id
_entity_poly.type
_entity_poly.pdbx_seq_one_letter_code
_entity_poly.pdbx_strand_id
1 'polypeptide(L)'
;MDLSDLFWSGGSTLSHLGEPWASDLPTREGIQFFLNLCSLQEELCRLACKAQQLTQWALEYQANIDSVNTQNVGGLDERHTITVCLHAGLQKEVCQLWFHWNADLVNAFRSTAIYLPSRDQLAHDQELVTQWKGLMEGLFGHWEPILTRVAVGEEEDYGIAAADEAEAEENCLMTSENFDMIEDDYCNT
;
A
#
# COMPACT_ATOMS: atom_id res chain seq x y z
N MET A 1 -33.62 -17.24 3.26
CA MET A 1 -32.83 -18.32 3.88
C MET A 1 -31.52 -17.70 4.29
N ASP A 2 -31.09 -17.95 5.51
CA ASP A 2 -29.89 -17.35 6.10
C ASP A 2 -28.65 -18.20 5.73
N LEU A 3 -27.56 -17.55 5.33
CA LEU A 3 -26.30 -18.23 4.93
C LEU A 3 -25.58 -18.85 6.14
N SER A 4 -26.03 -18.53 7.35
CA SER A 4 -25.60 -19.14 8.63
C SER A 4 -26.23 -20.51 8.91
N ASP A 5 -27.10 -21.01 8.03
CA ASP A 5 -27.72 -22.32 8.25
C ASP A 5 -26.64 -23.42 8.27
N LEU A 6 -26.67 -24.26 9.31
CA LEU A 6 -25.75 -25.38 9.53
C LEU A 6 -25.71 -26.35 8.35
N PHE A 7 -26.76 -26.34 7.51
CA PHE A 7 -26.80 -27.01 6.22
C PHE A 7 -25.65 -26.59 5.29
N TRP A 8 -25.30 -25.30 5.25
CA TRP A 8 -24.25 -24.74 4.39
C TRP A 8 -22.86 -24.76 5.04
N SER A 9 -22.79 -24.87 6.37
CA SER A 9 -21.54 -24.72 7.15
C SER A 9 -20.76 -26.02 7.39
N GLY A 10 -21.03 -27.10 6.64
CA GLY A 10 -20.19 -28.30 6.60
C GLY A 10 -20.15 -29.16 7.88
N GLY A 11 -20.99 -28.88 8.89
CA GLY A 11 -20.94 -29.57 10.19
C GLY A 11 -22.08 -30.53 10.49
N SER A 12 -23.27 -30.32 9.93
CA SER A 12 -24.38 -31.25 10.10
C SER A 12 -24.55 -32.04 8.81
N THR A 13 -24.14 -33.30 8.87
CA THR A 13 -24.20 -34.27 7.79
C THR A 13 -25.52 -34.16 7.03
N LEU A 14 -25.44 -34.22 5.70
CA LEU A 14 -26.51 -34.47 4.74
C LEU A 14 -27.19 -35.82 5.04
N SER A 15 -27.73 -35.98 6.25
CA SER A 15 -28.27 -37.21 6.82
C SER A 15 -29.75 -36.99 7.10
N HIS A 16 -30.49 -36.73 6.03
CA HIS A 16 -31.95 -36.80 6.05
C HIS A 16 -32.33 -38.26 5.83
N LEU A 17 -32.36 -39.06 6.90
CA LEU A 17 -32.59 -40.51 6.84
C LEU A 17 -33.89 -40.93 6.14
N GLY A 18 -34.83 -40.01 5.89
CA GLY A 18 -36.08 -40.26 5.16
C GLY A 18 -36.06 -39.86 3.69
N GLU A 19 -35.01 -39.19 3.20
CA GLU A 19 -34.95 -38.66 1.85
C GLU A 19 -34.08 -39.54 0.93
N PRO A 20 -34.56 -39.91 -0.27
CA PRO A 20 -33.85 -40.83 -1.17
C PRO A 20 -32.49 -40.29 -1.63
N TRP A 21 -32.34 -38.95 -1.72
CA TRP A 21 -31.08 -38.29 -2.11
C TRP A 21 -30.03 -38.28 -1.00
N ALA A 22 -30.42 -38.48 0.26
CA ALA A 22 -29.50 -38.47 1.41
C ALA A 22 -28.94 -39.88 1.74
N SER A 23 -29.63 -40.94 1.30
CA SER A 23 -29.18 -42.33 1.40
C SER A 23 -28.28 -42.76 0.23
N ASP A 24 -28.37 -42.10 -0.92
CA ASP A 24 -27.56 -42.39 -2.10
C ASP A 24 -26.22 -41.64 -2.06
N LEU A 25 -25.11 -42.37 -1.89
CA LEU A 25 -23.78 -41.78 -1.73
C LEU A 25 -23.35 -40.94 -2.95
N PRO A 26 -23.49 -41.41 -4.21
CA PRO A 26 -23.19 -40.60 -5.39
C PRO A 26 -23.99 -39.30 -5.45
N THR A 27 -25.30 -39.33 -5.14
CA THR A 27 -26.13 -38.12 -5.11
C THR A 27 -25.65 -37.14 -4.04
N ARG A 28 -25.33 -37.64 -2.84
CA ARG A 28 -24.83 -36.81 -1.74
C ARG A 28 -23.47 -36.16 -2.05
N GLU A 29 -22.55 -36.93 -2.64
CA GLU A 29 -21.25 -36.42 -3.09
C GLU A 29 -21.42 -35.39 -4.22
N GLY A 30 -22.34 -35.63 -5.16
CA GLY A 30 -22.67 -34.68 -6.21
C GLY A 30 -23.22 -33.36 -5.68
N ILE A 31 -24.14 -33.42 -4.70
CA ILE A 31 -24.66 -32.23 -4.02
C ILE A 31 -23.52 -31.49 -3.33
N GLN A 32 -22.71 -32.16 -2.51
CA GLN A 32 -21.59 -31.52 -1.81
C GLN A 32 -20.59 -30.88 -2.78
N PHE A 33 -20.26 -31.56 -3.88
CA PHE A 33 -19.38 -31.03 -4.91
C PHE A 33 -19.95 -29.76 -5.53
N PHE A 34 -21.24 -29.75 -5.89
CA PHE A 34 -21.90 -28.58 -6.43
C PHE A 34 -21.90 -27.41 -5.43
N LEU A 35 -22.18 -27.65 -4.15
CA LEU A 35 -22.15 -26.60 -3.13
C LEU A 35 -20.73 -26.03 -2.94
N ASN A 36 -19.72 -26.90 -2.91
CA ASN A 36 -18.32 -26.48 -2.82
C ASN A 36 -17.94 -25.63 -4.04
N LEU A 37 -18.35 -26.03 -5.24
CA LEU A 37 -18.09 -25.27 -6.46
C LEU A 37 -18.72 -23.88 -6.40
N CYS A 38 -19.99 -23.78 -6.00
CA CYS A 38 -20.67 -22.49 -5.84
C CYS A 38 -20.00 -21.61 -4.78
N SER A 39 -19.66 -22.17 -3.62
CA SER A 39 -18.98 -21.43 -2.55
C SER A 39 -17.60 -20.92 -2.98
N LEU A 40 -16.81 -21.75 -3.67
CA LEU A 40 -15.52 -21.34 -4.22
C LEU A 40 -15.66 -20.22 -5.24
N GLN A 41 -16.68 -20.29 -6.09
CA GLN A 41 -16.95 -19.23 -7.06
C GLN A 41 -17.30 -17.91 -6.36
N GLU A 42 -18.14 -17.92 -5.32
CA GLU A 42 -18.45 -16.72 -4.53
C GLU A 42 -17.22 -16.14 -3.84
N GLU A 43 -16.36 -17.00 -3.26
CA GLU A 43 -15.12 -16.55 -2.62
C GLU A 43 -14.14 -15.93 -3.63
N LEU A 44 -14.03 -16.49 -4.85
CA LEU A 44 -13.23 -15.91 -5.92
C LEU A 44 -13.76 -14.54 -6.36
N CYS A 45 -15.09 -14.38 -6.45
CA CYS A 45 -15.70 -13.06 -6.69
C CYS A 45 -15.38 -12.07 -5.57
N ARG A 46 -15.45 -12.50 -4.30
CA ARG A 46 -15.10 -11.65 -3.14
C ARG A 46 -13.64 -11.24 -3.16
N LEU A 47 -12.74 -12.15 -3.51
CA LEU A 47 -11.30 -11.86 -3.67
C LEU A 47 -11.07 -10.83 -4.78
N ALA A 48 -11.78 -10.95 -5.91
CA ALA A 48 -11.73 -9.96 -6.99
C ALA A 48 -12.11 -8.56 -6.50
N CYS A 49 -13.24 -8.45 -5.79
CA CYS A 49 -13.69 -7.17 -5.23
C CYS A 49 -12.71 -6.59 -4.20
N LYS A 50 -12.09 -7.44 -3.36
CA LYS A 50 -11.09 -6.99 -2.39
C LYS A 50 -9.82 -6.48 -3.05
N ALA A 51 -9.37 -7.13 -4.14
CA ALA A 51 -8.23 -6.65 -4.91
C ALA A 51 -8.52 -5.24 -5.47
N GLN A 52 -9.72 -5.03 -6.03
CA GLN A 52 -10.16 -3.72 -6.51
C GLN A 52 -10.14 -2.65 -5.43
N GLN A 53 -10.75 -2.94 -4.28
CA GLN A 53 -10.80 -2.04 -3.14
C GLN A 53 -9.40 -1.69 -2.63
N LEU A 54 -8.48 -2.67 -2.61
CA LEU A 54 -7.10 -2.44 -2.17
C LEU A 54 -6.35 -1.50 -3.12
N THR A 55 -6.49 -1.67 -4.43
CA THR A 55 -5.87 -0.77 -5.42
C THR A 55 -6.47 0.61 -5.37
N GLN A 56 -7.79 0.72 -5.28
CA GLN A 56 -8.45 2.00 -5.13
C GLN A 56 -7.95 2.72 -3.87
N TRP A 57 -7.90 2.02 -2.74
CA TRP A 57 -7.37 2.57 -1.50
C TRP A 57 -5.91 3.04 -1.65
N ALA A 58 -5.07 2.26 -2.33
CA ALA A 58 -3.67 2.63 -2.55
C ALA A 58 -3.52 3.90 -3.41
N LEU A 59 -4.35 4.04 -4.45
CA LEU A 59 -4.40 5.24 -5.29
C LEU A 59 -4.85 6.47 -4.49
N GLU A 60 -5.92 6.33 -3.70
CA GLU A 60 -6.41 7.40 -2.81
C GLU A 60 -5.37 7.78 -1.75
N TYR A 61 -4.68 6.78 -1.20
CA TYR A 61 -3.62 6.99 -0.22
C TYR A 61 -2.45 7.78 -0.82
N GLN A 62 -2.01 7.46 -2.05
CA GLN A 62 -0.98 8.24 -2.73
C GLN A 62 -1.45 9.68 -2.99
N ALA A 63 -2.68 9.87 -3.48
CA ALA A 63 -3.23 11.21 -3.71
C ALA A 63 -3.25 12.06 -2.44
N ASN A 64 -3.56 11.45 -1.28
CA ASN A 64 -3.52 12.12 0.01
C ASN A 64 -2.09 12.56 0.38
N ILE A 65 -1.08 11.70 0.16
CA ILE A 65 0.32 12.05 0.41
C ILE A 65 0.76 13.21 -0.49
N ASP A 66 0.39 13.17 -1.77
CA ASP A 66 0.73 14.23 -2.70
C ASP A 66 0.08 15.57 -2.29
N SER A 67 -1.14 15.52 -1.72
CA SER A 67 -1.85 16.70 -1.24
C SER A 67 -1.15 17.42 -0.08
N VAL A 68 -0.49 16.68 0.83
CA VAL A 68 0.24 17.24 1.99
C VAL A 68 1.39 18.14 1.54
N ASN A 69 2.01 17.86 0.40
CA ASN A 69 3.08 18.68 -0.16
C ASN A 69 2.53 20.01 -0.73
N THR A 70 1.39 19.96 -1.43
CA THR A 70 0.80 21.14 -2.11
C THR A 70 0.27 22.22 -1.17
N GLN A 71 -0.05 21.87 0.08
CA GLN A 71 -0.63 22.81 1.04
C GLN A 71 0.42 23.68 1.76
N ASN A 72 1.71 23.39 1.60
CA ASN A 72 2.77 23.99 2.42
C ASN A 72 3.65 25.05 1.70
N VAL A 73 3.22 25.57 0.54
CA VAL A 73 4.05 26.42 -0.37
C VAL A 73 4.22 27.88 0.12
N GLY A 74 4.35 28.15 1.42
CA GLY A 74 4.21 29.53 1.91
C GLY A 74 4.85 29.93 3.24
N GLY A 75 6.02 29.40 3.61
CA GLY A 75 6.76 29.95 4.76
C GLY A 75 8.14 29.33 5.01
N LEU A 76 9.16 30.17 5.19
CA LEU A 76 10.47 29.81 5.74
C LEU A 76 10.37 29.65 7.27
N ASP A 77 9.58 28.69 7.73
CA ASP A 77 9.40 28.38 9.16
C ASP A 77 10.05 27.02 9.48
N GLU A 78 10.58 26.83 10.70
CA GLU A 78 11.17 25.57 11.16
C GLU A 78 10.16 24.41 11.09
N ARG A 79 8.86 24.72 11.19
CA ARG A 79 7.79 23.74 11.02
C ARG A 79 7.65 23.27 9.57
N HIS A 80 7.97 24.13 8.60
CA HIS A 80 7.95 23.77 7.19
C HIS A 80 9.06 22.76 6.86
N THR A 81 10.27 22.97 7.37
CA THR A 81 11.39 22.04 7.15
C THR A 81 11.12 20.67 7.77
N ILE A 82 10.59 20.61 9.00
CA ILE A 82 10.18 19.35 9.62
C ILE A 82 9.10 18.63 8.79
N THR A 83 8.10 19.36 8.31
CA THR A 83 7.01 18.78 7.52
C THR A 83 7.51 18.23 6.18
N VAL A 84 8.43 18.93 5.51
CA VAL A 84 9.09 18.46 4.28
C VAL A 84 9.91 17.20 4.55
N CYS A 85 10.67 17.13 5.64
CA CYS A 85 11.44 15.93 5.99
C CYS A 85 10.55 14.72 6.32
N LEU A 86 9.46 14.93 7.08
CA LEU A 86 8.48 13.89 7.38
C LEU A 86 7.77 13.40 6.12
N HIS A 87 7.38 14.33 5.24
CA HIS A 87 6.78 14.00 3.94
C HIS A 87 7.73 13.16 3.08
N ALA A 88 9.00 13.56 2.97
CA ALA A 88 10.00 12.81 2.21
C ALA A 88 10.23 11.40 2.78
N GLY A 89 10.25 11.26 4.11
CA GLY A 89 10.34 9.96 4.78
C GLY A 89 9.13 9.08 4.47
N LEU A 90 7.92 9.61 4.62
CA LEU A 90 6.67 8.91 4.32
C LEU A 90 6.60 8.51 2.84
N GLN A 91 6.93 9.43 1.92
CA GLN A 91 6.97 9.17 0.48
C GLN A 91 7.89 7.98 0.18
N LYS A 92 9.07 7.93 0.79
CA LYS A 92 10.03 6.84 0.60
C LYS A 92 9.47 5.50 1.05
N GLU A 93 8.90 5.42 2.25
CA GLU A 93 8.32 4.17 2.77
C GLU A 93 7.17 3.69 1.89
N VAL A 94 6.34 4.63 1.45
CA VAL A 94 5.16 4.35 0.63
C VAL A 94 5.56 3.90 -0.77
N CYS A 95 6.56 4.52 -1.38
CA CYS A 95 7.15 4.04 -2.63
C CYS A 95 7.68 2.60 -2.46
N GLN A 96 8.39 2.28 -1.38
CA GLN A 96 8.87 0.91 -1.16
C GLN A 96 7.73 -0.10 -1.05
N LEU A 97 6.65 0.27 -0.35
CA LEU A 97 5.45 -0.55 -0.23
C LEU A 97 4.81 -0.80 -1.61
N TRP A 98 4.62 0.25 -2.39
CA TRP A 98 4.09 0.16 -3.76
C TRP A 98 4.94 -0.72 -4.64
N PHE A 99 6.25 -0.54 -4.63
CA PHE A 99 7.17 -1.36 -5.39
C PHE A 99 7.02 -2.85 -5.05
N HIS A 100 6.93 -3.19 -3.76
CA HIS A 100 6.76 -4.56 -3.33
C HIS A 100 5.41 -5.15 -3.76
N TRP A 101 4.35 -4.35 -3.69
CA TRP A 101 2.99 -4.80 -4.02
C TRP A 101 2.72 -4.83 -5.53
N ASN A 102 3.49 -4.13 -6.34
CA ASN A 102 3.19 -3.92 -7.76
C ASN A 102 2.96 -5.23 -8.52
N ALA A 103 3.88 -6.19 -8.39
CA ALA A 103 3.79 -7.46 -9.11
C ALA A 103 2.57 -8.27 -8.66
N ASP A 104 2.38 -8.41 -7.35
CA ASP A 104 1.33 -9.23 -6.77
C ASP A 104 -0.05 -8.63 -6.99
N LEU A 105 -0.19 -7.31 -6.89
CA LEU A 105 -1.46 -6.61 -7.10
C LEU A 105 -1.92 -6.71 -8.56
N VAL A 106 -1.00 -6.52 -9.52
CA VAL A 106 -1.31 -6.66 -10.95
C VAL A 106 -1.66 -8.11 -11.30
N ASN A 107 -0.94 -9.08 -10.71
CA ASN A 107 -1.23 -10.49 -10.90
C ASN A 107 -2.59 -10.88 -10.30
N ALA A 108 -2.89 -10.42 -9.09
CA ALA A 108 -4.18 -10.61 -8.44
C ALA A 108 -5.29 -10.09 -9.35
N PHE A 109 -5.23 -8.84 -9.80
CA PHE A 109 -6.22 -8.25 -10.71
C PHE A 109 -6.44 -9.07 -11.98
N ARG A 110 -5.38 -9.45 -12.69
CA ARG A 110 -5.49 -10.22 -13.93
C ARG A 110 -6.09 -11.60 -13.69
N SER A 111 -5.70 -12.25 -12.60
CA SER A 111 -6.17 -13.59 -12.26
C SER A 111 -7.62 -13.59 -11.78
N THR A 112 -8.08 -12.51 -11.14
CA THR A 112 -9.43 -12.42 -10.58
C THR A 112 -10.44 -11.74 -11.52
N ALA A 113 -9.97 -11.03 -12.56
CA ALA A 113 -10.82 -10.33 -13.54
C ALA A 113 -11.89 -11.22 -14.18
N ILE A 114 -11.62 -12.52 -14.34
CA ILE A 114 -12.53 -13.48 -14.96
C ILE A 114 -13.78 -13.79 -14.12
N TYR A 115 -13.74 -13.51 -12.82
CA TYR A 115 -14.83 -13.83 -11.89
C TYR A 115 -15.81 -12.67 -11.70
N LEU A 116 -15.57 -11.52 -12.34
CA LEU A 116 -16.43 -10.36 -12.18
C LEU A 116 -17.68 -10.45 -13.09
N PRO A 117 -18.89 -10.37 -12.51
CA PRO A 117 -20.13 -10.66 -13.24
C PRO A 117 -20.62 -9.52 -14.13
N SER A 118 -20.06 -8.30 -14.05
CA SER A 118 -20.60 -7.12 -14.72
C SER A 118 -19.62 -6.44 -15.68
N ARG A 119 -20.10 -6.09 -16.89
CA ARG A 119 -19.32 -5.37 -17.91
C ARG A 119 -18.85 -3.98 -17.44
N ASP A 120 -19.64 -3.32 -16.60
CA ASP A 120 -19.29 -2.00 -16.04
C ASP A 120 -18.13 -2.12 -15.03
N GLN A 121 -18.05 -3.23 -14.29
CA GLN A 121 -16.93 -3.49 -13.38
C GLN A 121 -15.64 -3.74 -14.15
N LEU A 122 -15.71 -4.41 -15.31
CA LEU A 122 -14.53 -4.61 -16.16
C LEU A 122 -13.96 -3.30 -16.70
N ALA A 123 -14.81 -2.33 -17.04
CA ALA A 123 -14.37 -1.01 -17.48
C ALA A 123 -13.69 -0.24 -16.33
N HIS A 124 -14.28 -0.30 -15.13
CA HIS A 124 -13.69 0.28 -13.93
C HIS A 124 -12.34 -0.37 -13.57
N ASP A 125 -12.20 -1.68 -13.74
CA ASP A 125 -10.93 -2.38 -13.51
C ASP A 125 -9.83 -1.96 -14.47
N GLN A 126 -10.17 -1.77 -15.74
CA GLN A 126 -9.22 -1.24 -16.71
C GLN A 126 -8.77 0.15 -16.33
N GLU A 127 -9.68 1.00 -15.87
CA GLU A 127 -9.35 2.33 -15.36
C GLU A 127 -8.41 2.25 -14.15
N LEU A 128 -8.73 1.46 -13.11
CA LEU A 128 -7.88 1.28 -11.94
C LEU A 128 -6.48 0.78 -12.30
N VAL A 129 -6.38 -0.18 -13.24
CA VAL A 129 -5.08 -0.69 -13.72
C VAL A 129 -4.30 0.41 -14.46
N THR A 130 -4.98 1.25 -15.27
CA THR A 130 -4.31 2.37 -15.95
C THR A 130 -3.82 3.42 -14.96
N GLN A 131 -4.63 3.78 -13.96
CA GLN A 131 -4.22 4.71 -12.91
C GLN A 131 -3.04 4.16 -12.09
N TRP A 132 -3.08 2.88 -11.72
CA TRP A 132 -1.98 2.21 -11.03
C TRP A 132 -0.69 2.21 -11.84
N LYS A 133 -0.77 1.90 -13.13
CA LYS A 133 0.40 1.98 -14.03
C LYS A 133 0.94 3.40 -14.13
N GLY A 134 0.07 4.40 -14.27
CA GLY A 134 0.47 5.81 -14.29
C GLY A 134 1.15 6.24 -13.00
N LEU A 135 0.65 5.80 -11.84
CA LEU A 135 1.30 6.00 -10.54
C LEU A 135 2.68 5.36 -10.51
N MET A 136 2.81 4.11 -10.97
CA MET A 136 4.09 3.40 -11.02
C MET A 136 5.08 4.06 -11.98
N GLU A 137 4.64 4.51 -13.14
CA GLU A 137 5.46 5.27 -14.09
C GLU A 137 5.88 6.63 -13.50
N GLY A 138 5.01 7.32 -12.78
CA GLY A 138 5.33 8.57 -12.10
C GLY A 138 6.36 8.41 -10.98
N LEU A 139 6.21 7.38 -10.15
CA LEU A 139 7.09 7.12 -9.00
C LEU A 139 8.39 6.42 -9.38
N PHE A 140 8.35 5.53 -10.38
CA PHE A 140 9.47 4.62 -10.72
C PHE A 140 10.01 4.77 -12.14
N GLY A 141 9.33 5.48 -13.04
CA GLY A 141 9.73 5.59 -14.45
C GLY A 141 11.11 6.22 -14.67
N HIS A 142 11.60 7.00 -13.71
CA HIS A 142 12.95 7.55 -13.73
C HIS A 142 14.02 6.60 -13.11
N TRP A 143 13.62 5.55 -12.39
CA TRP A 143 14.56 4.61 -11.77
C TRP A 143 15.10 3.59 -12.77
N GLU A 144 14.34 3.22 -13.80
CA GLU A 144 14.79 2.31 -14.84
C GLU A 144 16.10 2.78 -15.53
N PRO A 145 16.24 4.04 -15.98
CA PRO A 145 17.53 4.53 -16.49
C PRO A 145 18.62 4.66 -15.42
N ILE A 146 18.28 4.93 -14.15
CA ILE A 146 19.26 5.03 -13.04
C ILE A 146 19.83 3.64 -12.72
N LEU A 147 18.98 2.61 -12.61
CA LEU A 147 19.41 1.24 -12.39
C LEU A 147 20.15 0.67 -13.60
N THR A 148 19.79 1.07 -14.82
CA THR A 148 20.52 0.69 -16.03
C THR A 148 21.93 1.32 -16.04
N ARG A 149 22.10 2.56 -15.58
CA ARG A 149 23.42 3.21 -15.40
C ARG A 149 24.26 2.59 -14.28
N VAL A 150 23.64 2.01 -13.26
CA VAL A 150 24.36 1.30 -12.19
C VAL A 150 24.72 -0.14 -12.61
N ALA A 151 23.89 -0.78 -13.44
CA ALA A 151 24.14 -2.13 -13.95
C ALA A 151 25.16 -2.16 -15.10
N VAL A 152 25.21 -1.11 -15.93
CA VAL A 152 26.31 -0.86 -16.84
C VAL A 152 27.37 -0.15 -16.02
N GLY A 153 28.36 -0.88 -15.49
CA GLY A 153 29.46 -0.32 -14.71
C GLY A 153 30.28 0.69 -15.51
N GLU A 154 29.76 1.91 -15.67
CA GLU A 154 30.54 3.09 -16.01
C GLU A 154 31.29 3.46 -14.74
N GLU A 155 32.46 2.85 -14.56
CA GLU A 155 33.55 3.42 -13.78
C GLU A 155 33.91 4.77 -14.42
N GLU A 156 33.15 5.82 -14.08
CA GLU A 156 33.64 7.18 -14.27
C GLU A 156 34.76 7.41 -13.26
N ASP A 157 35.98 7.41 -13.81
CA ASP A 157 37.24 7.86 -13.23
C ASP A 157 37.08 9.29 -12.68
N TYR A 158 36.65 9.40 -11.42
CA TYR A 158 36.81 10.63 -10.64
C TYR A 158 38.28 10.76 -10.26
N GLY A 159 39.05 11.34 -11.19
CA GLY A 159 40.38 11.87 -10.94
C GLY A 159 40.36 12.75 -9.70
N ILE A 160 41.06 12.29 -8.67
CA ILE A 160 41.33 12.99 -7.43
C ILE A 160 42.04 14.31 -7.75
N ALA A 161 41.32 15.43 -7.65
CA ALA A 161 41.93 16.74 -7.40
C ALA A 161 41.73 17.05 -5.92
N ALA A 162 42.67 16.57 -5.11
CA ALA A 162 42.86 17.05 -3.75
C ALA A 162 43.27 18.53 -3.80
N ALA A 163 42.47 19.38 -3.18
CA ALA A 163 42.90 20.70 -2.71
C ALA A 163 42.12 21.02 -1.42
N ASP A 164 42.83 20.84 -0.31
CA ASP A 164 42.71 21.51 0.98
C ASP A 164 41.46 22.35 1.26
N GLU A 165 40.69 21.94 2.28
CA GLU A 165 40.51 22.80 3.45
C GLU A 165 40.15 21.96 4.67
N ALA A 166 41.05 22.03 5.65
CA ALA A 166 41.02 21.32 6.92
C ALA A 166 40.07 22.01 7.92
N GLU A 167 39.53 21.18 8.82
CA GLU A 167 39.17 21.49 10.22
C GLU A 167 38.36 22.77 10.51
N ALA A 168 37.07 22.58 10.79
CA ALA A 168 36.36 23.39 11.78
C ALA A 168 35.24 22.58 12.46
N GLU A 169 35.65 21.95 13.57
CA GLU A 169 34.92 21.90 14.84
C GLU A 169 33.61 21.11 14.92
N GLU A 170 33.81 19.84 15.28
CA GLU A 170 33.08 19.12 16.32
C GLU A 170 32.82 20.04 17.55
N ASN A 171 31.68 20.72 17.61
CA ASN A 171 31.13 21.24 18.87
C ASN A 171 29.65 21.60 18.76
N CYS A 172 28.75 20.68 19.17
CA CYS A 172 27.48 21.02 19.81
C CYS A 172 26.77 19.74 20.30
N LEU A 173 27.43 19.01 21.21
CA LEU A 173 26.71 18.31 22.25
C LEU A 173 27.26 18.81 23.59
N MET A 174 26.35 19.28 24.46
CA MET A 174 26.53 19.51 25.90
C MET A 174 27.14 20.85 26.37
N THR A 175 26.31 21.87 26.52
CA THR A 175 26.25 22.69 27.77
C THR A 175 24.77 22.97 28.04
N SER A 176 24.16 22.27 29.01
CA SER A 176 23.89 22.77 30.38
C SER A 176 23.29 24.18 30.34
N GLU A 177 21.99 24.31 30.55
CA GLU A 177 21.43 24.67 31.86
C GLU A 177 21.72 26.11 32.29
N ASN A 178 20.64 26.79 32.65
CA ASN A 178 20.53 28.05 33.40
C ASN A 178 20.80 29.36 32.64
N PHE A 179 19.72 29.94 32.12
CA PHE A 179 19.53 31.39 32.21
C PHE A 179 18.04 31.73 32.38
N ASP A 180 17.48 31.37 33.53
CA ASP A 180 16.33 32.08 34.11
C ASP A 180 16.86 32.97 35.24
N MET A 181 17.07 34.24 34.94
CA MET A 181 16.94 35.31 35.93
C MET A 181 16.08 36.40 35.31
N ILE A 182 14.78 36.22 35.52
CA ILE A 182 13.78 37.28 35.44
C ILE A 182 14.12 38.28 36.55
N GLU A 183 14.43 39.51 36.14
CA GLU A 183 14.43 40.67 37.00
C GLU A 183 13.00 40.96 37.46
N ASP A 184 12.69 40.70 38.72
CA ASP A 184 11.49 41.24 39.38
C ASP A 184 11.93 42.22 40.47
N ASP A 185 11.91 43.48 40.06
CA ASP A 185 11.97 44.67 40.89
C ASP A 185 10.55 44.97 41.41
N TYR A 186 10.20 44.62 42.64
CA TYR A 186 9.05 45.21 43.35
C TYR A 186 9.16 45.13 44.89
N CYS A 187 9.16 46.31 45.51
CA CYS A 187 8.50 46.68 46.78
C CYS A 187 8.84 45.94 48.09
N ASN A 188 9.46 46.62 49.06
CA ASN A 188 8.73 47.46 50.04
C ASN A 188 9.64 48.05 51.13
N THR A 189 9.21 49.24 51.56
CA THR A 189 9.54 50.03 52.76
C THR A 189 9.82 49.28 54.04
#